data_AF-A0A5C3N0Y9-F1
#
_entry.id   AF-A0A5C3N0Y9-F1
#
_cell.length_a   1.000
_cell.length_b   1.000
_cell.length_c   1.000
_cell.angle_alpha   90.00
_cell.angle_beta   90.00
_cell.angle_gamma   90.00
#
_symmetry.space_group_name_H-M   'P 1'
#
loop_
_entity.id
_entity.type
_entity.pdbx_description
1 polymer ?
#
loop_
_entity_poly.entity_id
_entity_poly.type
_entity_poly.pdbx_seq_one_letter_code
_entity_poly.pdbx_strand_id
1 'polypeptide(L)'
;MVNQEALGLFPALDCRGWYARATPHPDPGAFVPTYEALNFALDLNALIYSGFVMALFEPNIAVNKFGHILSLQDSDAQCIKHAVSRVLDLPYAPFWNVDTEWTCQSQFRAFIQSRARGTVLPFYVYAAYRGAKLEQVTGGYEVLPDALYELGELAMELPMWDEGAAWGNRSFAKSVMKLAEDHCQWPEWPDEDLYDVDLDEDTRWRGVSTSLGLAVCLLVAVMTVLLIRTWPRPARRRDHPPI
;
A
#
# COMPACT_ATOMS: atom_id res chain seq x y z
N MET A 1 -14.84 1.35 -7.30
CA MET A 1 -15.69 1.55 -6.10
C MET A 1 -15.23 0.55 -5.06
N VAL A 2 -14.96 1.02 -3.84
CA VAL A 2 -14.70 0.15 -2.68
C VAL A 2 -16.04 -0.46 -2.28
N ASN A 3 -16.11 -1.77 -2.08
CA ASN A 3 -17.34 -2.41 -1.60
C ASN A 3 -17.55 -2.02 -0.13
N GLN A 4 -18.27 -0.92 0.10
CA GLN A 4 -18.51 -0.37 1.45
C GLN A 4 -19.26 -1.36 2.36
N GLU A 5 -20.00 -2.31 1.79
CA GLU A 5 -20.75 -3.32 2.54
C GLU A 5 -19.81 -4.32 3.24
N ALA A 6 -18.68 -4.66 2.60
CA ALA A 6 -17.66 -5.52 3.20
C ALA A 6 -16.80 -4.80 4.24
N LEU A 7 -16.66 -3.47 4.15
CA LEU A 7 -15.92 -2.66 5.11
C LEU A 7 -16.71 -2.36 6.39
N GLY A 8 -18.04 -2.46 6.35
CA GLY A 8 -18.90 -2.32 7.53
C GLY A 8 -18.69 -3.41 8.59
N LEU A 9 -17.88 -4.44 8.29
CA LEU A 9 -17.52 -5.51 9.20
C LEU A 9 -16.38 -5.13 10.15
N PHE A 10 -15.59 -4.11 9.83
CA PHE A 10 -14.45 -3.70 10.65
C PHE A 10 -14.83 -2.54 11.58
N PRO A 11 -14.57 -2.66 12.90
CA PRO A 11 -14.70 -1.50 13.78
C PRO A 11 -13.73 -0.41 13.33
N ALA A 12 -14.16 0.84 13.40
CA ALA A 12 -13.25 1.95 13.17
C ALA A 12 -12.22 2.00 14.29
N LEU A 13 -10.96 2.23 13.94
CA LEU A 13 -9.90 2.42 14.93
C LEU A 13 -10.18 3.68 15.77
N ASP A 14 -10.14 3.56 17.10
CA ASP A 14 -10.49 4.65 18.03
C ASP A 14 -9.59 5.89 17.86
N CYS A 15 -8.35 5.71 17.41
CA CYS A 15 -7.40 6.78 17.14
C CYS A 15 -7.49 7.36 15.73
N ARG A 16 -8.64 7.21 15.06
CA ARG A 16 -8.87 7.89 13.78
C ARG A 16 -8.59 9.40 13.89
N GLY A 17 -7.89 9.94 12.91
CA GLY A 17 -7.46 11.34 12.89
C GLY A 17 -6.26 11.64 13.79
N TRP A 18 -5.50 10.61 14.20
CA TRP A 18 -4.27 10.77 14.98
C TRP A 18 -3.31 11.75 14.28
N TYR A 19 -3.23 11.69 12.95
CA TYR A 19 -2.30 12.51 12.18
C TYR A 19 -2.66 14.00 12.28
N ALA A 20 -3.95 14.33 12.25
CA ALA A 20 -4.43 15.71 12.39
C ALA A 20 -4.23 16.27 13.80
N ARG A 21 -4.17 15.40 14.82
CA ARG A 21 -3.91 15.78 16.22
C ARG A 21 -2.43 15.78 16.58
N ALA A 22 -1.58 15.13 15.78
CA ALA A 22 -0.14 15.09 16.00
C ALA A 22 0.47 16.48 15.82
N THR A 23 1.49 16.78 16.61
CA THR A 23 2.22 18.05 16.54
C THR A 23 3.66 17.81 16.08
N PRO A 24 4.33 18.76 15.41
CA PRO A 24 5.76 18.65 15.15
C PRO A 24 6.54 18.40 16.44
N HIS A 25 7.55 17.54 16.39
CA HIS A 25 8.44 17.31 17.52
C HIS A 25 9.18 18.63 17.87
N PRO A 26 9.26 19.02 19.17
CA PRO A 26 9.80 20.33 19.56
C PRO A 26 11.28 20.51 19.21
N ASP A 27 12.03 19.41 19.16
CA ASP A 27 13.42 19.39 18.68
C ASP A 27 13.65 18.20 17.75
N PRO A 28 13.37 18.34 16.43
CA PRO A 28 13.52 17.25 15.49
C PRO A 28 14.96 16.72 15.37
N GLY A 29 15.97 17.55 15.66
CA GLY A 29 17.38 17.18 15.56
C GLY A 29 17.86 16.30 16.72
N ALA A 30 17.18 16.34 17.87
CA ALA A 30 17.49 15.49 19.01
C ALA A 30 16.96 14.06 18.89
N PHE A 31 16.00 13.81 17.99
CA PHE A 31 15.45 12.48 17.81
C PHE A 31 16.34 11.64 16.88
N VAL A 32 16.86 10.54 17.42
CA VAL A 32 17.63 9.53 16.67
C VAL A 32 16.83 8.23 16.71
N PRO A 33 16.33 7.73 15.57
CA PRO A 33 15.59 6.47 15.53
C PRO A 33 16.54 5.32 15.87
N THR A 34 16.11 4.46 16.80
CA THR A 34 16.85 3.24 17.16
C THR A 34 15.95 2.02 17.03
N TYR A 35 16.57 0.86 16.89
CA TYR A 35 15.88 -0.41 16.85
C TYR A 35 15.09 -0.67 18.14
N GLU A 36 15.66 -0.34 19.30
CA GLU A 36 15.04 -0.57 20.61
C GLU A 36 13.82 0.30 20.84
N ALA A 37 13.80 1.50 20.25
CA ALA A 37 12.67 2.42 20.33
C ALA A 37 11.59 2.10 19.29
N LEU A 38 11.88 1.36 18.22
CA LEU A 38 10.92 1.04 17.16
C LEU A 38 9.76 0.20 17.72
N ASN A 39 8.52 0.64 17.47
CA ASN A 39 7.32 -0.17 17.69
C ASN A 39 6.88 -0.84 16.39
N PHE A 40 6.68 -0.04 15.34
CA PHE A 40 6.39 -0.57 14.00
C PHE A 40 6.71 0.46 12.91
N ALA A 41 6.83 -0.03 11.67
CA ALA A 41 6.86 0.78 10.46
C ALA A 41 5.85 0.25 9.42
N LEU A 42 5.35 1.14 8.58
CA LEU A 42 4.44 0.85 7.49
C LEU A 42 5.03 1.31 6.17
N ASP A 43 4.84 0.49 5.15
CA ASP A 43 5.10 0.77 3.75
C ASP A 43 3.83 0.46 2.95
N LEU A 44 3.57 1.24 1.90
CA LEU A 44 2.44 1.07 1.01
C LEU A 44 2.94 0.96 -0.42
N ASN A 45 2.50 -0.07 -1.11
CA ASN A 45 2.63 -0.24 -2.54
C ASN A 45 1.26 -0.12 -3.21
N ALA A 46 1.07 0.90 -4.03
CA ALA A 46 -0.17 1.21 -4.73
C ALA A 46 0.15 1.83 -6.11
N LEU A 47 -0.85 1.91 -6.98
CA LEU A 47 -0.69 2.36 -8.37
C LEU A 47 0.05 3.70 -8.53
N ILE A 48 -0.19 4.63 -7.60
CA ILE A 48 0.33 6.01 -7.66
C ILE A 48 1.42 6.28 -6.62
N TYR A 49 1.74 5.30 -5.77
CA TYR A 49 2.66 5.49 -4.66
C TYR A 49 3.24 4.15 -4.20
N SER A 50 4.56 4.09 -4.05
CA SER A 50 5.25 2.94 -3.49
C SER A 50 6.32 3.42 -2.51
N GLY A 51 6.26 3.00 -1.25
CA GLY A 51 7.30 3.25 -0.25
C GLY A 51 6.80 3.53 1.17
N PHE A 52 7.77 3.83 2.02
CA PHE A 52 7.61 4.11 3.45
C PHE A 52 6.53 5.16 3.74
N VAL A 53 5.57 4.79 4.57
CA VAL A 53 4.42 5.62 4.96
C VAL A 53 4.63 6.28 6.32
N MET A 54 4.91 5.48 7.34
CA MET A 54 5.15 5.97 8.70
C MET A 54 5.88 4.94 9.56
N ALA A 55 6.46 5.39 10.67
CA ALA A 55 6.92 4.55 11.76
C ALA A 55 6.55 5.17 13.10
N LEU A 56 6.39 4.33 14.11
CA LEU A 56 6.16 4.72 15.51
C LEU A 56 7.33 4.26 16.38
N PHE A 57 7.76 5.15 17.25
CA PHE A 57 8.85 4.95 18.21
C PHE A 57 8.41 5.30 19.63
N GLU A 58 9.06 4.69 20.61
CA GLU A 58 8.98 5.12 22.01
C GLU A 58 9.62 6.52 22.20
N PRO A 59 9.11 7.36 23.13
CA PRO A 59 7.91 7.11 23.92
C PRO A 59 6.62 7.22 23.07
N ASN A 60 6.44 8.28 22.27
CA ASN A 60 5.23 8.50 21.45
C ASN A 60 5.58 9.33 20.21
N ILE A 61 6.62 8.92 19.48
CA ILE A 61 7.16 9.67 18.34
C ILE A 61 6.78 8.96 17.04
N ALA A 62 6.14 9.65 16.12
CA ALA A 62 5.93 9.15 14.75
C ALA A 62 6.90 9.83 13.77
N VAL A 63 7.34 9.08 12.77
CA VAL A 63 7.99 9.63 11.58
C VAL A 63 7.11 9.32 10.38
N ASN A 64 6.77 10.31 9.57
CA ASN A 64 5.97 10.09 8.36
C ASN A 64 6.82 9.98 7.08
N LYS A 65 6.19 9.67 5.95
CA LYS A 65 6.84 9.50 4.64
C LYS A 65 7.62 10.71 4.11
N PHE A 66 7.33 11.90 4.64
CA PHE A 66 8.06 13.12 4.29
C PHE A 66 9.28 13.34 5.19
N GLY A 67 9.45 12.53 6.23
CA GLY A 67 10.50 12.66 7.23
C GLY A 67 10.16 13.65 8.34
N HIS A 68 8.90 14.05 8.47
CA HIS A 68 8.46 14.85 9.62
C HIS A 68 8.45 13.98 10.86
N ILE A 69 9.09 14.47 11.92
CA ILE A 69 9.10 13.86 13.25
C ILE A 69 7.97 14.52 14.04
N LEU A 70 7.04 13.70 14.51
CA LEU A 70 5.77 14.10 15.10
C LEU A 70 5.70 13.56 16.53
N SER A 71 5.18 14.38 17.44
CA SER A 71 4.77 13.94 18.77
C SER A 71 3.28 13.59 18.72
N LEU A 72 2.96 12.38 19.17
CA LEU A 72 1.58 11.90 19.31
C LEU A 72 1.05 12.20 20.70
N GLN A 73 -0.27 12.34 20.81
CA GLN A 73 -0.94 12.29 22.11
C GLN A 73 -0.86 10.87 22.68
N ASP A 74 -0.77 10.74 24.00
CA ASP A 74 -0.64 9.45 24.67
C ASP A 74 -1.78 8.49 24.29
N SER A 75 -3.01 8.99 24.17
CA SER A 75 -4.18 8.19 23.78
C SER A 75 -4.06 7.63 22.36
N ASP A 76 -3.56 8.43 21.42
CA ASP A 76 -3.38 8.03 20.03
C ASP A 76 -2.26 6.99 19.91
N ALA A 77 -1.13 7.26 20.56
CA ALA A 77 -0.01 6.33 20.57
C ALA A 77 -0.36 5.00 21.26
N GLN A 78 -1.10 5.02 22.37
CA GLN A 78 -1.58 3.80 23.03
C GLN A 78 -2.55 3.02 22.16
N CYS A 79 -3.48 3.69 21.48
CA CYS A 79 -4.40 3.04 20.55
C CYS A 79 -3.65 2.37 19.39
N ILE A 80 -2.68 3.05 18.78
CA ILE A 80 -1.85 2.46 17.72
C ILE A 80 -1.03 1.28 18.25
N LYS A 81 -0.38 1.41 19.40
CA LYS A 81 0.36 0.31 20.05
C LYS A 81 -0.56 -0.89 20.36
N HIS A 82 -1.79 -0.63 20.76
CA HIS A 82 -2.79 -1.67 20.98
C HIS A 82 -3.13 -2.39 19.68
N ALA A 83 -3.40 -1.69 18.58
CA ALA A 83 -3.63 -2.31 17.26
C ALA A 83 -2.43 -3.18 16.83
N VAL A 84 -1.21 -2.68 17.01
CA VAL A 84 0.03 -3.42 16.75
C VAL A 84 0.13 -4.69 17.62
N SER A 85 -0.23 -4.60 18.91
CA SER A 85 -0.20 -5.76 19.80
C SER A 85 -1.19 -6.86 19.38
N ARG A 86 -2.40 -6.49 18.92
CA ARG A 86 -3.37 -7.45 18.40
C ARG A 86 -2.87 -8.16 17.15
N VAL A 87 -2.07 -7.50 16.30
CA VAL A 87 -1.43 -8.17 15.15
C VAL A 87 -0.37 -9.17 15.62
N LEU A 88 0.38 -8.87 16.69
CA LEU A 88 1.35 -9.82 17.27
C LEU A 88 0.70 -11.03 17.94
N ASP A 89 -0.56 -10.91 18.38
CA ASP A 89 -1.35 -12.02 18.93
C ASP A 89 -1.88 -12.98 17.85
N LEU A 90 -1.83 -12.57 16.57
CA LEU A 90 -2.19 -13.45 15.46
C LEU A 90 -1.13 -14.55 15.27
N PRO A 91 -1.54 -15.74 14.78
CA PRO A 91 -0.59 -16.71 14.27
C PRO A 91 0.28 -16.06 13.19
N TYR A 92 1.60 -16.19 13.34
CA TYR A 92 2.52 -15.56 12.39
C TYR A 92 2.35 -16.19 11.00
N ALA A 93 1.80 -15.39 10.09
CA ALA A 93 1.78 -15.63 8.66
C ALA A 93 2.23 -14.33 7.99
N PRO A 94 3.28 -14.34 7.14
CA PRO A 94 3.75 -13.12 6.50
C PRO A 94 2.74 -12.59 5.50
N PHE A 95 2.08 -13.44 4.71
CA PHE A 95 1.22 -13.00 3.60
C PHE A 95 -0.26 -13.18 3.90
N TRP A 96 -1.03 -12.10 3.78
CA TRP A 96 -2.48 -12.04 3.96
C TRP A 96 -3.12 -11.45 2.70
N ASN A 97 -3.63 -12.31 1.82
CA ASN A 97 -4.20 -11.89 0.54
C ASN A 97 -5.73 -11.88 0.63
N VAL A 98 -6.34 -10.72 0.41
CA VAL A 98 -7.79 -10.60 0.27
C VAL A 98 -8.19 -11.06 -1.14
N ASP A 99 -9.22 -11.92 -1.21
CA ASP A 99 -9.83 -12.41 -2.45
C ASP A 99 -10.46 -11.26 -3.23
N THR A 100 -10.01 -11.08 -4.47
CA THR A 100 -10.44 -9.97 -5.35
C THR A 100 -10.36 -10.39 -6.81
N GLU A 101 -11.37 -10.04 -7.60
CA GLU A 101 -11.39 -10.27 -9.06
C GLU A 101 -10.46 -9.31 -9.83
N TRP A 102 -9.99 -8.24 -9.17
CA TRP A 102 -9.15 -7.23 -9.80
C TRP A 102 -7.68 -7.42 -9.46
N THR A 103 -6.84 -7.38 -10.49
CA THR A 103 -5.38 -7.30 -10.36
C THR A 103 -4.92 -5.89 -9.98
N CYS A 104 -3.63 -5.73 -9.65
CA CYS A 104 -3.00 -4.43 -9.35
C CYS A 104 -3.62 -3.69 -8.16
N GLN A 105 -3.98 -4.41 -7.10
CA GLN A 105 -4.46 -3.78 -5.87
C GLN A 105 -3.32 -3.26 -5.02
N SER A 106 -3.65 -2.31 -4.14
CA SER A 106 -2.69 -1.84 -3.15
C SER A 106 -2.34 -2.95 -2.16
N GLN A 107 -1.09 -2.94 -1.72
CA GLN A 107 -0.55 -3.79 -0.68
C GLN A 107 0.10 -2.89 0.36
N PHE A 108 -0.08 -3.17 1.64
CA PHE A 108 0.78 -2.56 2.66
C PHE A 108 1.67 -3.63 3.30
N ARG A 109 2.79 -3.18 3.84
CA ARG A 109 3.75 -3.99 4.60
C ARG A 109 3.90 -3.37 5.97
N ALA A 110 3.58 -4.12 7.02
CA ALA A 110 3.80 -3.73 8.40
C ALA A 110 5.02 -4.46 8.95
N PHE A 111 5.98 -3.70 9.46
CA PHE A 111 7.20 -4.16 10.09
C PHE A 111 7.04 -3.97 11.58
N ILE A 112 6.69 -5.02 12.32
CA ILE A 112 6.33 -4.92 13.73
C ILE A 112 7.44 -5.46 14.60
N GLN A 113 7.91 -4.65 15.56
CA GLN A 113 8.94 -5.07 16.49
C GLN A 113 8.38 -6.09 17.50
N SER A 114 8.85 -7.34 17.41
CA SER A 114 8.49 -8.40 18.35
C SER A 114 9.56 -8.51 19.44
N ARG A 115 9.31 -7.87 20.58
CA ARG A 115 10.22 -7.94 21.74
C ARG A 115 10.41 -9.36 22.26
N ALA A 116 9.38 -10.21 22.16
CA ALA A 116 9.46 -11.61 22.56
C ALA A 116 10.40 -12.44 21.68
N ARG A 117 10.54 -12.07 20.39
CA ARG A 117 11.39 -12.77 19.43
C ARG A 117 12.72 -12.06 19.18
N GLY A 118 12.91 -10.84 19.68
CA GLY A 118 14.11 -10.04 19.43
C GLY A 118 14.32 -9.71 17.96
N THR A 119 13.24 -9.55 17.19
CA THR A 119 13.29 -9.29 15.73
C THR A 119 12.10 -8.46 15.28
N VAL A 120 12.17 -7.86 14.09
CA VAL A 120 11.02 -7.30 13.39
C VAL A 120 10.34 -8.40 12.58
N LEU A 121 9.00 -8.49 12.67
CA LEU A 121 8.17 -9.40 11.89
C LEU A 121 7.48 -8.62 10.76
N PRO A 122 7.61 -9.04 9.49
CA PRO A 122 6.89 -8.43 8.39
C PRO A 122 5.50 -9.09 8.21
N PHE A 123 4.49 -8.24 8.01
CA PHE A 123 3.14 -8.63 7.62
C PHE A 123 2.78 -7.91 6.32
N TYR A 124 2.44 -8.67 5.30
CA TYR A 124 2.08 -8.20 3.97
C TYR A 124 0.58 -8.40 3.79
N VAL A 125 -0.14 -7.34 3.46
CA VAL A 125 -1.58 -7.43 3.25
C VAL A 125 -1.91 -6.89 1.87
N TYR A 126 -2.38 -7.78 0.98
CA TYR A 126 -2.79 -7.44 -0.37
C TYR A 126 -4.29 -7.18 -0.42
N ALA A 127 -4.69 -6.14 -1.15
CA ALA A 127 -6.09 -5.81 -1.41
C ALA A 127 -6.96 -5.59 -0.16
N ALA A 128 -6.37 -5.11 0.95
CA ALA A 128 -7.03 -4.89 2.24
C ALA A 128 -8.37 -4.13 2.16
N TYR A 129 -8.54 -3.25 1.16
CA TYR A 129 -9.73 -2.41 0.96
C TYR A 129 -10.72 -2.95 -0.07
N ARG A 130 -10.57 -4.19 -0.53
CA ARG A 130 -11.49 -4.81 -1.51
C ARG A 130 -12.54 -5.71 -0.88
N GLY A 131 -12.32 -6.13 0.35
CA GLY A 131 -13.25 -6.92 1.14
C GLY A 131 -12.53 -7.51 2.35
N ALA A 132 -13.21 -8.45 3.01
CA ALA A 132 -12.65 -9.14 4.16
C ALA A 132 -12.26 -10.59 3.85
N LYS A 133 -12.85 -11.24 2.83
CA LYS A 133 -12.58 -12.65 2.55
C LYS A 133 -11.13 -12.85 2.08
N LEU A 134 -10.42 -13.82 2.66
CA LEU A 134 -9.07 -14.19 2.24
C LEU A 134 -9.12 -15.14 1.03
N GLU A 135 -8.13 -15.03 0.15
CA GLU A 135 -7.95 -15.92 -1.01
C GLU A 135 -7.79 -17.39 -0.57
N GLN A 136 -7.10 -17.58 0.56
CA GLN A 136 -6.92 -18.88 1.22
C GLN A 136 -6.95 -18.70 2.75
N VAL A 137 -7.28 -19.79 3.47
CA VAL A 137 -7.23 -19.79 4.94
C VAL A 137 -5.80 -19.49 5.40
N THR A 138 -5.63 -18.39 6.13
CA THR A 138 -4.32 -17.91 6.58
C THR A 138 -4.31 -17.83 8.10
N GLY A 139 -3.38 -18.53 8.76
CA GLY A 139 -3.33 -18.57 10.22
C GLY A 139 -4.62 -19.10 10.87
N GLY A 140 -5.44 -19.88 10.15
CA GLY A 140 -6.74 -20.36 10.62
C GLY A 140 -7.91 -19.39 10.39
N TYR A 141 -7.69 -18.27 9.71
CA TYR A 141 -8.73 -17.28 9.39
C TYR A 141 -9.19 -17.41 7.94
N GLU A 142 -10.51 -17.32 7.70
CA GLU A 142 -11.13 -17.20 6.38
C GLU A 142 -11.33 -15.73 5.95
N VAL A 143 -11.29 -14.82 6.92
CA VAL A 143 -11.45 -13.38 6.73
C VAL A 143 -10.25 -12.65 7.32
N LEU A 144 -9.86 -11.52 6.71
CA LEU A 144 -8.79 -10.66 7.16
C LEU A 144 -9.08 -10.21 8.60
N PRO A 145 -8.17 -10.47 9.55
CA PRO A 145 -8.28 -9.96 10.91
C PRO A 145 -8.42 -8.44 10.93
N ASP A 146 -9.31 -7.94 11.78
CA ASP A 146 -9.56 -6.51 12.00
C ASP A 146 -8.28 -5.74 12.36
N ALA A 147 -7.40 -6.35 13.16
CA ALA A 147 -6.12 -5.76 13.55
C ALA A 147 -5.23 -5.42 12.34
N LEU A 148 -5.22 -6.28 11.30
CA LEU A 148 -4.48 -6.00 10.08
C LEU A 148 -5.18 -4.91 9.26
N TYR A 149 -6.50 -4.96 9.15
CA TYR A 149 -7.27 -3.92 8.45
C TYR A 149 -7.02 -2.53 9.06
N GLU A 150 -7.08 -2.42 10.39
CA GLU A 150 -6.86 -1.19 11.13
C GLU A 150 -5.45 -0.60 10.93
N LEU A 151 -4.40 -1.43 10.85
CA LEU A 151 -3.06 -0.94 10.51
C LEU A 151 -2.99 -0.36 9.10
N GLY A 152 -3.75 -0.92 8.16
CA GLY A 152 -3.91 -0.36 6.83
C GLY A 152 -4.48 1.06 6.88
N GLU A 153 -5.57 1.27 7.64
CA GLU A 153 -6.24 2.57 7.75
C GLU A 153 -5.30 3.68 8.23
N LEU A 154 -4.36 3.37 9.13
CA LEU A 154 -3.32 4.32 9.56
C LEU A 154 -2.50 4.87 8.39
N ALA A 155 -2.18 4.03 7.41
CA ALA A 155 -1.42 4.44 6.22
C ALA A 155 -2.22 5.41 5.33
N MET A 156 -3.54 5.30 5.33
CA MET A 156 -4.44 6.10 4.49
C MET A 156 -4.72 7.49 5.06
N GLU A 157 -4.50 7.72 6.36
CA GLU A 157 -4.66 9.04 6.98
C GLU A 157 -3.60 10.06 6.53
N LEU A 158 -2.47 9.58 6.03
CA LEU A 158 -1.34 10.44 5.67
C LEU A 158 -1.57 11.10 4.29
N PRO A 159 -1.38 12.42 4.18
CA PRO A 159 -1.66 13.14 2.94
C PRO A 159 -0.75 12.62 1.83
N MET A 160 -1.30 12.47 0.63
CA MET A 160 -0.58 11.90 -0.52
C MET A 160 0.60 12.80 -0.95
N TRP A 161 0.43 14.11 -0.81
CA TRP A 161 1.38 15.15 -1.18
C TRP A 161 1.78 15.98 0.04
N ASP A 162 3.00 16.52 0.01
CA ASP A 162 3.48 17.44 1.04
C ASP A 162 3.07 18.87 0.64
N GLU A 163 2.13 19.44 1.38
CA GLU A 163 1.64 20.81 1.12
C GLU A 163 2.58 21.89 1.66
N GLY A 164 3.66 21.53 2.38
CA GLY A 164 4.45 22.50 3.15
C GLY A 164 5.93 22.15 3.30
N ALA A 165 6.62 21.95 2.17
CA ALA A 165 8.00 21.43 1.98
C ALA A 165 9.17 22.16 2.69
N ALA A 166 8.98 22.77 3.85
CA ALA A 166 10.05 23.41 4.60
C ALA A 166 10.81 22.45 5.54
N TRP A 167 10.18 21.38 6.05
CA TRP A 167 10.73 20.62 7.20
C TRP A 167 10.90 19.10 6.97
N GLY A 168 10.61 18.58 5.77
CA GLY A 168 10.70 17.15 5.46
C GLY A 168 12.09 16.70 5.01
N ASN A 169 12.61 15.62 5.60
CA ASN A 169 13.83 14.94 5.14
C ASN A 169 13.51 13.53 4.61
N ARG A 170 13.28 13.40 3.30
CA ARG A 170 12.99 12.09 2.68
C ARG A 170 14.15 11.08 2.82
N SER A 171 15.39 11.54 2.96
CA SER A 171 16.53 10.66 3.21
C SER A 171 16.45 10.05 4.62
N PHE A 172 16.00 10.84 5.60
CA PHE A 172 15.72 10.37 6.94
C PHE A 172 14.60 9.33 6.96
N ALA A 173 13.49 9.60 6.25
CA ALA A 173 12.39 8.63 6.10
C ALA A 173 12.85 7.28 5.52
N LYS A 174 13.73 7.30 4.50
CA LYS A 174 14.36 6.08 3.96
C LYS A 174 15.24 5.37 4.98
N SER A 175 15.97 6.11 5.80
CA SER A 175 16.83 5.55 6.85
C SER A 175 16.00 4.86 7.95
N VAL A 176 14.84 5.43 8.29
CA VAL A 176 13.86 4.82 9.21
C VAL A 176 13.31 3.51 8.66
N MET A 177 12.95 3.47 7.37
CA MET A 177 12.51 2.23 6.75
C MET A 177 13.61 1.17 6.73
N LYS A 178 14.83 1.57 6.34
CA LYS A 178 16.01 0.69 6.36
C LYS A 178 16.26 0.09 7.74
N LEU A 179 16.07 0.86 8.82
CA LEU A 179 16.17 0.34 10.18
C LEU A 179 15.19 -0.81 10.45
N ALA A 180 13.95 -0.71 9.98
CA ALA A 180 12.98 -1.79 10.12
C ALA A 180 13.35 -3.02 9.26
N GLU A 181 13.83 -2.80 8.03
CA GLU A 181 14.24 -3.85 7.09
C GLU A 181 15.50 -4.61 7.54
N ASP A 182 16.51 -3.90 8.07
CA ASP A 182 17.78 -4.49 8.53
C ASP A 182 17.61 -5.42 9.73
N HIS A 183 16.53 -5.24 10.50
CA HIS A 183 16.18 -6.07 11.65
C HIS A 183 15.00 -7.01 11.38
N CYS A 184 14.57 -7.11 10.12
CA CYS A 184 13.44 -7.93 9.70
C CYS A 184 13.83 -9.40 9.58
N GLN A 185 13.03 -10.28 10.18
CA GLN A 185 13.05 -11.70 9.88
C GLN A 185 12.28 -11.93 8.58
N TRP A 186 12.99 -11.81 7.45
CA TRP A 186 12.40 -12.07 6.15
C TRP A 186 11.89 -13.51 6.07
N PRO A 187 10.65 -13.74 5.59
CA PRO A 187 10.20 -15.09 5.33
C PRO A 187 11.11 -15.71 4.25
N GLU A 188 11.41 -16.99 4.39
CA GLU A 188 11.95 -17.76 3.28
C GLU A 188 10.91 -17.72 2.17
N TRP A 189 11.29 -17.14 1.03
CA TRP A 189 10.46 -17.26 -0.16
C TRP A 189 10.40 -18.75 -0.51
N PRO A 190 9.22 -19.31 -0.80
CA PRO A 190 9.18 -20.65 -1.38
C PRO A 190 10.07 -20.64 -2.62
N ASP A 191 11.02 -21.57 -2.68
CA ASP A 191 12.14 -21.58 -3.63
C ASP A 191 11.76 -20.99 -4.99
N GLU A 192 12.54 -20.00 -5.45
CA GLU A 192 12.36 -19.34 -6.76
C GLU A 192 12.42 -20.36 -7.93
N ASP A 193 12.93 -21.57 -7.68
CA ASP A 193 12.97 -22.71 -8.59
C ASP A 193 11.58 -23.14 -9.13
N LEU A 194 10.47 -22.70 -8.52
CA LEU A 194 9.12 -22.93 -9.04
C LEU A 194 8.69 -21.92 -10.13
N TYR A 195 9.45 -20.85 -10.34
CA TYR A 195 9.24 -19.86 -11.41
C TYR A 195 10.30 -19.89 -12.50
N ASP A 196 11.31 -20.76 -12.39
CA ASP A 196 11.96 -21.36 -13.57
C ASP A 196 10.99 -22.38 -14.20
N VAL A 197 9.80 -21.90 -14.56
CA VAL A 197 9.14 -22.47 -15.74
C VAL A 197 10.10 -22.11 -16.85
N ASP A 198 10.94 -23.07 -17.25
CA ASP A 198 11.61 -23.07 -18.53
C ASP A 198 10.58 -22.55 -19.53
N LEU A 199 10.69 -21.27 -19.90
CA LEU A 199 10.17 -20.76 -21.16
C LEU A 199 11.06 -21.37 -22.22
N ASP A 200 11.03 -22.70 -22.26
CA ASP A 200 11.79 -23.52 -23.16
C ASP A 200 11.39 -23.05 -24.54
N GLU A 201 12.41 -22.77 -25.34
CA GLU A 201 12.37 -22.16 -26.65
C GLU A 201 11.70 -23.08 -27.70
N ASP A 202 10.63 -23.81 -27.34
CA ASP A 202 10.09 -24.91 -28.13
C ASP A 202 8.66 -24.69 -28.65
N THR A 203 8.12 -23.47 -28.55
CA THR A 203 7.07 -23.02 -29.50
C THR A 203 7.68 -22.57 -30.83
N ARG A 204 8.10 -23.60 -31.55
CA ARG A 204 8.22 -23.76 -33.00
C ARG A 204 7.12 -23.06 -33.82
N TRP A 205 7.13 -21.73 -33.92
CA TRP A 205 6.46 -21.03 -35.02
C TRP A 205 7.48 -20.70 -36.12
N ARG A 206 7.98 -21.76 -36.76
CA ARG A 206 8.50 -21.65 -38.12
C ARG A 206 7.31 -21.46 -39.08
N GLY A 207 7.20 -20.26 -39.66
CA GLY A 207 6.59 -20.08 -40.97
C GLY A 207 5.17 -19.52 -41.01
N VAL A 208 4.94 -18.32 -40.47
CA VAL A 208 3.93 -17.42 -41.06
C VAL A 208 4.58 -16.07 -41.32
N SER A 209 4.55 -15.70 -42.60
CA SER A 209 5.14 -14.54 -43.24
C SER A 209 4.95 -13.23 -42.45
N THR A 210 6.07 -12.51 -42.27
CA THR A 210 6.14 -11.12 -41.77
C THR A 210 5.40 -10.09 -42.64
N SER A 211 4.78 -10.50 -43.76
CA SER A 211 3.99 -9.63 -44.62
C SER A 211 2.53 -9.43 -44.16
N LEU A 212 2.00 -10.26 -43.26
CA LEU A 212 0.59 -10.15 -42.81
C LEU A 212 0.40 -9.18 -41.63
N GLY A 213 1.39 -9.05 -40.74
CA GLY A 213 1.30 -8.17 -39.57
C GLY A 213 1.20 -6.68 -39.93
N LEU A 214 1.99 -6.24 -40.91
CA LEU A 214 1.95 -4.85 -41.40
C LEU A 214 0.64 -4.51 -42.13
N ALA A 215 0.04 -5.47 -42.84
CA ALA A 215 -1.22 -5.27 -43.54
C ALA A 215 -2.41 -5.11 -42.58
N VAL A 216 -2.43 -5.86 -41.47
CA VAL A 216 -3.50 -5.76 -40.45
C VAL A 216 -3.39 -4.45 -39.68
N CYS A 217 -2.19 -4.01 -39.31
CA CYS A 217 -2.01 -2.71 -38.62
C CYS A 217 -2.41 -1.52 -39.52
N LEU A 218 -2.12 -1.57 -40.82
CA LEU A 218 -2.55 -0.54 -41.78
C LEU A 218 -4.08 -0.52 -41.97
N LEU A 219 -4.74 -1.69 -42.00
CA LEU A 219 -6.19 -1.76 -42.13
C LEU A 219 -6.92 -1.21 -40.89
N VAL A 220 -6.41 -1.49 -39.69
CA VAL A 220 -6.97 -0.93 -38.45
C VAL A 220 -6.82 0.59 -38.43
N ALA A 221 -5.64 1.12 -38.77
CA ALA A 221 -5.40 2.57 -38.79
C ALA A 221 -6.29 3.31 -39.82
N VAL A 222 -6.49 2.74 -41.02
CA VAL A 222 -7.36 3.34 -42.05
C VAL A 222 -8.83 3.29 -41.62
N MET A 223 -9.29 2.22 -40.98
CA MET A 223 -10.65 2.12 -40.45
C MET A 223 -10.90 3.14 -39.33
N THR A 224 -9.94 3.37 -38.43
CA THR A 224 -10.08 4.38 -37.35
C THR A 224 -10.18 5.79 -37.92
N VAL A 225 -9.41 6.14 -38.96
CA VAL A 225 -9.46 7.46 -39.59
C VAL A 225 -10.77 7.67 -40.37
N LEU A 226 -11.30 6.62 -41.02
CA LEU A 226 -12.58 6.71 -41.72
C LEU A 226 -13.77 6.84 -40.76
N LEU A 227 -13.74 6.14 -39.61
CA LEU A 227 -14.78 6.26 -38.58
C LEU A 227 -14.81 7.65 -37.93
N ILE A 228 -13.66 8.32 -37.77
CA ILE A 228 -13.62 9.70 -37.24
C ILE A 228 -14.20 10.71 -38.24
N ARG A 229 -14.08 10.45 -39.55
CA ARG A 229 -14.57 11.37 -40.59
C ARG A 229 -16.07 11.26 -40.87
N THR A 230 -16.70 10.13 -40.57
CA THR A 230 -18.14 9.93 -40.83
C THR A 230 -19.04 10.31 -39.65
N TRP A 231 -18.48 10.71 -38.51
CA TRP A 231 -19.28 11.20 -37.40
C TRP A 231 -19.92 12.55 -37.75
N PRO A 232 -21.27 12.63 -37.81
CA PRO A 232 -21.96 13.88 -38.05
C PRO A 232 -21.64 14.84 -36.90
N ARG A 233 -21.06 15.99 -37.23
CA ARG A 233 -20.80 17.04 -36.24
C ARG A 233 -22.13 17.42 -35.57
N PRO A 234 -22.21 17.42 -34.23
CA PRO A 234 -23.42 17.84 -33.55
C PRO A 234 -23.75 19.28 -33.95
N ALA A 235 -25.00 19.48 -34.39
CA ALA A 235 -25.49 20.77 -34.81
C ALA A 235 -25.32 21.79 -33.68
N ARG A 236 -24.56 22.85 -33.96
CA ARG A 236 -24.26 23.94 -33.02
C ARG A 236 -25.56 24.72 -32.78
N ARG A 237 -26.27 24.43 -31.68
CA ARG A 237 -27.40 25.24 -31.21
C ARG A 237 -26.91 26.66 -30.96
N ARG A 238 -27.42 27.62 -31.74
CA ARG A 238 -27.30 29.05 -31.45
C ARG A 238 -28.51 29.43 -30.62
N ASP A 239 -28.31 29.53 -29.31
CA ASP A 239 -29.29 30.18 -28.44
C ASP A 239 -29.07 31.69 -28.55
N HIS A 240 -30.03 32.39 -29.15
CA HIS A 240 -30.15 33.84 -29.05
C HIS A 240 -30.92 34.18 -27.77
N PRO A 241 -30.49 35.17 -26.97
CA PRO A 241 -31.29 35.67 -25.86
C PRO A 241 -32.44 36.58 -26.39
N PRO A 242 -33.63 36.54 -25.79
CA PRO A 242 -34.67 37.52 -26.07
C PRO A 242 -34.35 38.87 -25.38
N ILE A 243 -34.79 39.94 -26.04
CA ILE A 243 -34.80 41.35 -25.60
C ILE A 243 -35.95 41.55 -24.62
#